data_AF-A0A1F7I9F6-F1
#
_entry.id   AF-A0A1F7I9F6-F1
#
_cell.length_a   1.000
_cell.length_b   1.000
_cell.length_c   1.000
_cell.angle_alpha   90.00
_cell.angle_beta   90.00
_cell.angle_gamma   90.00
#
_symmetry.space_group_name_H-M   'P 1'
#
loop_
_entity.id
_entity.type
_entity.pdbx_description
1 polymer ?
#
loop_
_entity_poly.entity_id
_entity_poly.type
_entity_poly.pdbx_seq_one_letter_code
_entity_poly.pdbx_strand_id
1 'polypeptide(L)'
;MRGSAFFVYAQIEKISDSTCVVDGVPTLKCLEIVFQNILVLSSGLVAIILFIMFVVGSFQYLISGGDAEKVQKARGTLKYALLGTALFLGSYLVLNAIQLLLGLENPLIEFKIPGDTP
;
A
#
# COMPACT_ATOMS: atom_id res chain seq x y z
N MET A 1 11.39 -12.23 -11.64
CA MET A 1 11.83 -10.86 -11.27
C MET A 1 10.95 -9.83 -11.98
N ARG A 2 9.78 -9.49 -11.43
CA ARG A 2 8.90 -8.42 -11.94
C ARG A 2 9.07 -7.23 -11.00
N GLY A 3 9.93 -6.31 -11.41
CA GLY A 3 10.32 -5.15 -10.62
C GLY A 3 9.14 -4.21 -10.36
N SER A 4 9.14 -3.67 -9.14
CA SER A 4 8.84 -2.27 -8.83
C SER A 4 7.73 -1.60 -9.64
N ALA A 5 6.52 -1.59 -9.08
CA ALA A 5 5.63 -0.49 -9.35
C ALA A 5 4.85 -0.10 -8.09
N PHE A 6 5.58 0.61 -7.22
CA PHE A 6 5.03 1.53 -6.24
C PHE A 6 4.39 2.77 -6.91
N PHE A 7 4.37 2.81 -8.24
CA PHE A 7 3.72 3.86 -9.01
C PHE A 7 2.25 3.54 -9.11
N VAL A 8 1.45 4.41 -8.49
CA VAL A 8 0.02 4.65 -8.68
C VAL A 8 -0.35 4.43 -10.15
N TYR A 9 -0.71 3.20 -10.52
CA TYR A 9 -1.29 2.94 -11.83
C TYR A 9 -2.73 3.43 -11.77
N ALA A 10 -2.96 4.58 -12.38
CA ALA A 10 -4.27 5.13 -12.71
C ALA A 10 -5.05 4.28 -13.73
N GLN A 11 -4.72 3.00 -13.90
CA GLN A 11 -5.57 2.05 -14.60
C GLN A 11 -6.44 1.39 -13.54
N ILE A 12 -7.56 2.04 -13.23
CA ILE A 12 -8.73 1.33 -12.71
C ILE A 12 -8.99 0.26 -13.76
N GLU A 13 -8.68 -0.99 -13.44
CA GLU A 13 -9.08 -2.11 -14.27
C GLU A 13 -10.60 -2.01 -14.40
N LYS A 14 -11.07 -1.70 -15.61
CA LYS A 14 -12.48 -1.46 -15.87
C LYS A 14 -13.24 -2.71 -15.43
N ILE A 15 -14.25 -2.52 -14.58
CA ILE A 15 -15.25 -3.55 -14.21
C ILE A 15 -15.91 -4.21 -15.45
N SER A 16 -15.72 -3.62 -16.64
CA SER A 16 -16.37 -4.01 -17.88
C SER A 16 -15.73 -5.16 -18.66
N ASP A 17 -14.56 -5.71 -18.27
CA ASP A 17 -13.83 -6.65 -19.16
C ASP A 17 -13.42 -8.02 -18.58
N SER A 18 -13.97 -8.48 -17.45
CA SER A 18 -13.60 -9.82 -16.96
C SER A 18 -14.74 -10.51 -16.22
N THR A 19 -15.35 -11.51 -16.88
CA THR A 19 -15.60 -12.89 -16.41
C THR A 19 -15.94 -13.17 -14.93
N CYS A 20 -16.36 -12.19 -14.14
CA CYS A 20 -16.62 -12.34 -12.71
C CYS A 20 -18.12 -12.57 -12.40
N VAL A 21 -18.96 -12.43 -13.42
CA VAL A 21 -20.37 -12.88 -13.41
C VAL A 21 -20.46 -14.11 -14.31
N VAL A 22 -20.59 -15.28 -13.67
CA VAL A 22 -20.91 -16.53 -14.35
C VAL A 22 -22.35 -16.85 -13.98
N ASP A 23 -23.20 -17.11 -14.97
CA ASP A 23 -24.62 -17.45 -14.78
C ASP A 23 -25.47 -16.43 -13.98
N GLY A 24 -25.17 -15.13 -14.14
CA GLY A 24 -25.98 -14.06 -13.55
C GLY A 24 -25.80 -13.89 -12.03
N VAL A 25 -24.91 -14.64 -11.41
CA VAL A 25 -24.52 -14.45 -10.00
C VAL A 25 -23.15 -13.77 -9.90
N PRO A 26 -23.01 -12.69 -9.10
CA PRO A 26 -21.70 -12.11 -8.80
C PRO A 26 -20.87 -13.10 -7.98
N THR A 27 -19.72 -13.52 -8.51
CA THR A 27 -18.79 -14.41 -7.78
C THR A 27 -17.89 -13.63 -6.83
N LEU A 28 -17.22 -14.32 -5.90
CA LEU A 28 -16.23 -13.73 -4.99
C LEU A 28 -15.07 -13.03 -5.71
N LYS A 29 -14.82 -13.36 -7.00
CA LYS A 29 -13.84 -12.64 -7.84
C LYS A 29 -14.21 -11.18 -8.08
N CYS A 30 -15.50 -10.84 -8.16
CA CYS A 30 -15.88 -9.42 -8.30
C CYS A 30 -15.56 -8.64 -7.02
N LEU A 31 -15.64 -9.29 -5.84
CA LEU A 31 -15.30 -8.65 -4.57
C LEU A 31 -13.79 -8.39 -4.47
N GLU A 32 -12.96 -9.29 -4.97
CA GLU A 32 -11.51 -9.13 -5.07
C GLU A 32 -11.11 -7.86 -5.86
N ILE A 33 -11.75 -7.61 -7.00
CA ILE A 33 -11.51 -6.41 -7.83
C ILE A 33 -11.85 -5.12 -7.06
N VAL A 34 -12.98 -5.11 -6.35
CA VAL A 34 -13.40 -3.96 -5.54
C VAL A 34 -12.40 -3.70 -4.41
N PHE A 35 -11.98 -4.76 -3.71
CA PHE A 35 -10.97 -4.65 -2.65
C PHE A 35 -9.63 -4.16 -3.20
N GLN A 36 -9.17 -4.69 -4.32
CA GLN A 36 -7.91 -4.28 -4.93
C GLN A 36 -7.94 -2.80 -5.35
N ASN A 37 -9.03 -2.35 -5.97
CA ASN A 37 -9.18 -0.94 -6.37
C ASN A 37 -9.20 0.01 -5.15
N ILE A 38 -9.89 -0.38 -4.07
CA ILE A 38 -9.94 0.40 -2.83
C ILE A 38 -8.57 0.46 -2.14
N LEU A 39 -7.85 -0.65 -2.09
CA LEU A 39 -6.51 -0.71 -1.50
C LEU A 39 -5.49 0.13 -2.29
N VAL A 40 -5.54 0.08 -3.62
CA VAL A 40 -4.67 0.90 -4.48
C VAL A 40 -4.99 2.40 -4.30
N LEU A 41 -6.27 2.77 -4.28
CA LEU A 41 -6.68 4.15 -4.06
C LEU A 41 -6.27 4.66 -2.67
N SER A 42 -6.50 3.85 -1.64
CA SER A 42 -6.18 4.18 -0.25
C SER A 42 -4.66 4.31 -0.04
N SER A 43 -3.87 3.35 -0.54
CA SER A 43 -2.41 3.39 -0.42
C SER A 43 -1.80 4.58 -1.14
N GLY A 44 -2.31 4.94 -2.32
CA GLY A 44 -1.90 6.16 -3.05
C GLY A 44 -2.16 7.44 -2.25
N LEU A 45 -3.34 7.58 -1.64
CA LEU A 45 -3.66 8.72 -0.79
C LEU A 45 -2.77 8.78 0.46
N VAL A 46 -2.56 7.64 1.12
CA VAL A 46 -1.69 7.55 2.31
C VAL A 46 -0.25 7.95 1.96
N ALA A 47 0.28 7.51 0.82
CA ALA A 47 1.63 7.86 0.38
C ALA A 47 1.81 9.37 0.18
N ILE A 48 0.83 10.05 -0.42
CA ILE A 48 0.86 11.51 -0.61
C ILE A 48 0.83 12.24 0.74
N ILE A 49 -0.06 11.83 1.65
CA ILE A 49 -0.17 12.44 2.98
C ILE A 49 1.12 12.24 3.78
N LEU A 50 1.68 11.03 3.78
CA LEU A 50 2.96 10.74 4.44
C LEU A 50 4.09 11.60 3.87
N PHE A 51 4.15 11.78 2.55
CA PHE A 51 5.16 12.61 1.91
C PHE A 51 5.07 14.08 2.37
N ILE A 52 3.86 14.66 2.41
CA ILE A 52 3.65 16.04 2.88
C ILE A 52 4.06 16.19 4.34
N MET A 53 3.63 15.27 5.21
CA MET A 53 4.00 15.31 6.64
C MET A 53 5.51 15.14 6.86
N PHE A 54 6.17 14.33 6.03
CA PHE A 54 7.60 14.13 6.08
C PHE A 54 8.36 15.41 5.69
N VAL A 55 7.96 16.07 4.61
CA VAL A 55 8.55 17.33 4.16
C VAL A 55 8.38 18.42 5.22
N VAL A 56 7.15 18.65 5.70
CA VAL A 56 6.87 19.67 6.73
C VAL A 56 7.61 19.38 8.03
N GLY A 57 7.60 18.13 8.50
CA GLY A 57 8.30 17.72 9.71
C GLY A 57 9.82 17.88 9.62
N SER A 58 10.40 17.58 8.45
CA SER A 58 11.85 17.71 8.21
C SER A 58 12.29 19.16 8.17
N PHE A 59 11.57 20.02 7.43
CA PHE A 59 11.88 21.45 7.38
C PHE A 59 11.68 22.12 8.74
N GLN A 60 10.62 21.78 9.46
CA GLN A 60 10.38 22.32 10.80
C GLN A 60 11.47 21.90 11.79
N TYR A 61 12.00 20.68 11.67
CA TYR A 61 13.15 20.22 12.47
C TYR A 61 14.41 21.05 12.19
N LEU A 62 14.73 21.29 10.91
CA LEU A 62 15.93 22.05 10.50
C LEU A 62 15.87 23.52 10.93
N ILE A 63 14.70 24.15 10.83
CA ILE A 63 14.50 25.57 11.15
C ILE A 63 14.33 25.82 12.66
N SER A 64 14.18 24.77 13.48
CA SER A 64 13.96 24.89 14.93
C SER A 64 15.13 25.53 15.69
N GLY A 65 16.33 25.58 15.12
CA GLY A 65 17.43 26.44 15.59
C GLY A 65 17.92 26.22 17.04
N GLY A 66 17.54 25.11 17.69
CA GLY A 66 17.89 24.83 19.10
C GLY A 66 16.81 25.15 20.13
N ASP A 67 15.65 25.66 19.71
CA ASP A 67 14.49 25.85 20.60
C ASP A 67 13.89 24.48 20.98
N ALA A 68 13.95 24.15 22.28
CA ALA A 68 13.54 22.85 22.81
C ALA A 68 12.07 22.52 22.52
N GLU A 69 11.18 23.52 22.46
CA GLU A 69 9.74 23.30 22.21
C GLU A 69 9.50 22.91 20.75
N LYS A 70 10.15 23.63 19.82
CA LYS A 70 10.02 23.38 18.37
C LYS A 70 10.68 22.05 17.99
N VAL A 71 11.82 21.74 18.60
CA VAL A 71 12.50 20.45 18.40
C VAL A 71 11.64 19.29 18.94
N GLN A 72 10.98 19.44 20.09
CA GLN A 72 10.08 18.41 20.60
C GLN A 72 8.88 18.18 19.67
N LYS A 73 8.23 19.24 19.19
CA LYS A 73 7.13 19.14 18.22
C LYS A 73 7.58 18.49 16.92
N ALA A 74 8.70 18.92 16.34
CA ALA A 74 9.24 18.34 15.11
C ALA A 74 9.62 16.86 15.26
N ARG A 75 10.25 16.48 16.39
CA ARG A 75 10.54 15.07 16.71
C ARG A 75 9.26 14.25 16.88
N GLY A 76 8.20 14.81 17.45
CA GLY A 76 6.89 14.18 17.52
C GLY A 76 6.35 13.85 16.13
N THR A 77 6.28 14.85 15.24
CA THR A 77 5.83 14.68 13.86
C THR A 77 6.68 13.65 13.11
N LEU A 78 8.01 13.72 13.24
CA LEU A 78 8.92 12.76 12.62
C LEU A 78 8.71 11.35 13.15
N LYS A 79 8.51 11.15 14.46
CA LYS A 79 8.21 9.84 15.04
C LYS A 79 6.95 9.23 14.44
N TYR A 80 5.86 10.01 14.32
CA TYR A 80 4.62 9.52 13.73
C TYR A 80 4.77 9.18 12.24
N ALA A 81 5.46 10.03 11.46
CA ALA A 81 5.75 9.76 10.06
C ALA A 81 6.62 8.51 9.86
N LEU A 82 7.63 8.34 10.72
CA LEU A 82 8.51 7.17 10.70
C LEU A 82 7.75 5.90 11.11
N LEU A 83 6.87 5.97 12.12
CA LEU A 83 6.05 4.85 12.56
C LEU A 83 5.11 4.38 11.44
N GLY A 84 4.43 5.30 10.75
CA GLY A 84 3.55 4.97 9.63
C GLY A 84 4.32 4.33 8.46
N THR A 85 5.48 4.89 8.14
CA THR A 85 6.36 4.35 7.09
C THR A 85 6.91 2.97 7.46
N ALA A 86 7.37 2.81 8.70
CA ALA A 86 7.89 1.54 9.21
C ALA A 86 6.82 0.45 9.27
N LEU A 87 5.57 0.80 9.60
CA LEU A 87 4.45 -0.15 9.58
C LEU A 87 4.14 -0.59 8.14
N PHE A 88 4.12 0.35 7.20
CA PHE A 88 3.89 0.05 5.78
C PHE A 88 4.98 -0.86 5.20
N LEU A 89 6.27 -0.51 5.41
CA LEU A 89 7.40 -1.33 4.98
C LEU A 89 7.45 -2.67 5.75
N GLY A 90 7.12 -2.65 7.04
CA GLY A 90 7.11 -3.82 7.91
C GLY A 90 6.07 -4.85 7.46
N SER A 91 4.86 -4.40 7.06
CA SER A 91 3.85 -5.28 6.48
C SER A 91 4.36 -6.02 5.25
N TYR A 92 5.02 -5.29 4.33
CA TYR A 92 5.64 -5.89 3.15
C TYR A 92 6.74 -6.90 3.52
N LEU A 93 7.57 -6.57 4.52
CA LEU A 93 8.64 -7.45 4.98
C LEU A 93 8.09 -8.76 5.55
N VAL A 94 7.02 -8.69 6.35
CA VAL A 94 6.34 -9.87 6.92
C VAL A 94 5.74 -10.73 5.82
N LEU A 95 5.07 -10.14 4.84
CA LEU A 95 4.51 -10.89 3.70
C LEU A 95 5.60 -11.60 2.88
N ASN A 96 6.76 -10.97 2.66
CA ASN A 96 7.89 -11.61 1.98
C ASN A 96 8.53 -12.71 2.82
N ALA A 97 8.65 -12.51 4.14
CA ALA A 97 9.18 -13.53 5.04
C ALA A 97 8.32 -14.80 5.01
N ILE A 98 7.00 -14.63 4.99
CA ILE A 98 6.04 -15.74 4.84
C ILE A 98 6.21 -16.42 3.47
N GLN A 99 6.29 -15.66 2.38
CA GLN A 99 6.51 -16.24 1.03
C GLN A 99 7.80 -17.08 0.95
N LEU A 100 8.89 -16.58 1.52
CA LEU A 100 10.18 -17.26 1.55
C LEU A 100 10.13 -18.56 2.36
N LEU A 101 9.45 -18.54 3.51
CA LEU A 101 9.30 -19.71 4.38
C LEU A 101 8.39 -20.79 3.80
N LEU A 102 7.35 -20.40 3.05
CA LEU A 102 6.43 -21.35 2.40
C LEU A 102 6.89 -21.81 1.00
N GLY A 103 7.98 -21.26 0.47
CA GLY A 103 8.55 -21.68 -0.81
C GLY A 103 7.63 -21.43 -2.02
N LEU A 104 6.72 -20.46 -1.93
CA LEU A 104 5.81 -20.11 -3.00
C LEU A 104 6.56 -19.28 -4.05
N GLU A 105 6.59 -19.73 -5.30
CA GLU A 105 7.15 -18.94 -6.43
C GLU A 105 6.33 -17.68 -6.74
N ASN A 106 5.12 -17.55 -6.18
CA ASN A 106 4.18 -16.45 -6.44
C ASN A 106 3.91 -15.59 -5.18
N PRO A 107 3.85 -14.25 -5.32
CA PRO A 107 3.58 -13.36 -4.20
C PRO A 107 2.13 -13.46 -3.73
N LEU A 108 1.92 -13.65 -2.42
CA LEU A 108 0.60 -13.70 -1.75
C LEU A 108 -0.22 -12.39 -1.84
N ILE A 109 0.32 -11.39 -2.53
CA ILE A 109 -0.33 -10.11 -2.82
C ILE A 109 -1.22 -10.24 -4.07
N GLU A 110 -1.02 -11.29 -4.87
CA GLU A 110 -1.86 -11.64 -6.00
C GLU A 110 -2.84 -12.74 -5.54
N PHE A 111 -4.04 -12.33 -5.08
CA PHE A 111 -5.08 -13.26 -4.62
C PHE A 111 -5.79 -13.95 -5.80
N LYS A 112 -5.05 -14.38 -6.83
CA LYS A 112 -5.63 -14.99 -8.02
C LYS A 112 -6.22 -16.36 -7.69
N ILE A 113 -7.53 -16.42 -7.47
CA ILE A 113 -8.27 -17.68 -7.44
C ILE A 113 -8.23 -18.28 -8.86
N PRO A 114 -7.58 -19.43 -9.10
CA PRO A 114 -7.76 -20.16 -10.35
C PRO A 114 -9.25 -20.49 -10.45
N GLY A 115 -9.91 -19.85 -11.41
CA GLY A 115 -11.27 -20.15 -11.76
C GLY A 115 -11.18 -21.05 -12.97
N ASP A 116 -11.79 -22.22 -12.81
CA ASP A 116 -11.84 -23.28 -13.80
C ASP A 116 -12.35 -22.69 -15.13
N THR A 117 -11.54 -22.80 -16.17
CA THR A 117 -12.02 -22.81 -17.56
C THR A 117 -12.63 -24.18 -17.84
N PRO A 118 -13.71 -24.33 -18.61
CA PRO A 118 -14.70 -23.36 -19.11
C PRO A 118 -16.01 -23.33 -18.29
#